data_AF-A0A3N5JZ27-F1
#
_entry.id   AF-A0A3N5JZ27-F1
#
_cell.length_a   1.000
_cell.length_b   1.000
_cell.length_c   1.000
_cell.angle_alpha   90.00
_cell.angle_beta   90.00
_cell.angle_gamma   90.00
#
_symmetry.space_group_name_H-M   'P 1'
#
loop_
_entity.id
_entity.type
_entity.pdbx_description
1 polymer ?
#
loop_
_entity_poly.entity_id
_entity_poly.type
_entity_poly.pdbx_seq_one_letter_code
_entity_poly.pdbx_strand_id
1 'polypeptide(L)'
;ERSGKAPYHLAAAVYAFAFLFPEAPSVPPDAFDPRLRVATDLYNRSITMAFKAKDGFHVELRSGTYALPFGEMAIAFDENDLRWAGRRLTDLAPVAELKVRGLKTRYLQPGVGAPLAATPATIPGDDLADDFLSLSTKVPVTAFLRLERPRAQLNGRRLEGKLEAHVPRTTFASDENTVVVGDRRVPLEVEPTATLAYALAESPLWEQEIARFFDNLGVGGRQRATLALGEPYRPGKIPVVLVHGTASSVGRWAAMLNQLINDPRIAQHYQFWFFTYETGNPLGYSAMLLRDSLEKAIQRLDPDGQDPELRRMVVIGHSQGGLLTKLLVIHSGSRLWDASFTRPLEELEVSDSTREFLRRTRFVEPLPFVRRVIFLATPHRGSYLTLTRASEWIARLIKLPFTVVGVTADLITRNRDAMVNPSLRPVTSLDQMNPLSSYIQALASIPIAPGVHAHSIIGVKGDGPAVEGDDGVVAYTSAHIAGVESELVVRWDHSVQWAPEAIEEVRRILLLHAAQGAN
;
A
#
# COMPACT_ATOMS: atom_id res chain seq x y z
N GLU A 1 -20.20 -1.85 -31.88
CA GLU A 1 -19.75 -3.24 -31.67
C GLU A 1 -19.46 -3.99 -32.97
N ARG A 2 -20.48 -4.37 -33.78
CA ARG A 2 -20.24 -5.16 -35.03
C ARG A 2 -19.21 -4.56 -35.99
N SER A 3 -19.17 -3.23 -36.11
CA SER A 3 -18.21 -2.54 -36.97
C SER A 3 -16.85 -2.28 -36.32
N GLY A 4 -16.77 -2.29 -34.98
CA GLY A 4 -15.58 -1.88 -34.21
C GLY A 4 -15.10 -0.43 -34.43
N LYS A 5 -15.83 0.40 -35.19
CA LYS A 5 -15.35 1.73 -35.59
C LYS A 5 -15.66 2.79 -34.54
N ALA A 6 -14.65 3.59 -34.17
CA ALA A 6 -14.74 4.67 -33.18
C ALA A 6 -15.92 5.66 -33.40
N PRO A 7 -16.28 6.09 -34.64
CA PRO A 7 -17.40 7.01 -34.87
C PRO A 7 -18.74 6.53 -34.28
N TYR A 8 -19.03 5.22 -34.35
CA TYR A 8 -20.28 4.68 -33.81
C TYR A 8 -20.28 4.62 -32.28
N HIS A 9 -19.10 4.41 -31.68
CA HIS A 9 -18.97 4.50 -30.23
C HIS A 9 -19.13 5.95 -29.76
N LEU A 10 -18.50 6.92 -30.42
CA LEU A 10 -18.70 8.33 -30.09
C LEU A 10 -20.16 8.76 -30.24
N ALA A 11 -20.83 8.34 -31.32
CA ALA A 11 -22.27 8.57 -31.48
C ALA A 11 -23.10 7.94 -30.36
N ALA A 12 -22.78 6.71 -29.93
CA ALA A 12 -23.46 6.06 -28.82
C ALA A 12 -23.26 6.82 -27.49
N ALA A 13 -22.06 7.35 -27.23
CA ALA A 13 -21.82 8.23 -26.09
C ALA A 13 -22.69 9.49 -26.13
N VAL A 14 -22.81 10.13 -27.31
CA VAL A 14 -23.67 11.32 -27.51
C VAL A 14 -25.13 11.01 -27.22
N TYR A 15 -25.68 9.94 -27.82
CA TYR A 15 -27.09 9.58 -27.61
C TYR A 15 -27.37 9.18 -26.16
N ALA A 16 -26.46 8.42 -25.54
CA ALA A 16 -26.58 8.05 -24.14
C ALA A 16 -26.56 9.28 -23.23
N PHE A 17 -25.64 10.22 -23.44
CA PHE A 17 -25.61 11.48 -22.69
C PHE A 17 -26.90 12.30 -22.87
N ALA A 18 -27.39 12.43 -24.10
CA ALA A 18 -28.64 13.15 -24.40
C ALA A 18 -29.90 12.51 -23.77
N PHE A 19 -29.85 11.20 -23.52
CA PHE A 19 -30.89 10.48 -22.79
C PHE A 19 -30.78 10.67 -21.27
N LEU A 20 -29.56 10.57 -20.73
CA LEU A 20 -29.27 10.72 -19.29
C LEU A 20 -29.49 12.16 -18.79
N PHE A 21 -29.17 13.14 -19.63
CA PHE A 21 -29.15 14.57 -19.32
C PHE A 21 -29.91 15.38 -20.39
N PRO A 22 -31.24 15.24 -20.46
CA PRO A 22 -32.03 15.89 -21.49
C PRO A 22 -32.26 17.38 -21.20
N GLU A 23 -32.45 18.22 -22.22
CA GLU A 23 -32.87 19.61 -22.02
C GLU A 23 -34.32 19.71 -21.54
N ALA A 24 -34.65 20.76 -20.80
CA ALA A 24 -36.01 21.08 -20.41
C ALA A 24 -36.92 21.25 -21.65
N PRO A 25 -38.19 20.78 -21.62
CA PRO A 25 -38.94 20.28 -20.46
C PRO A 25 -38.86 18.75 -20.25
N SER A 26 -37.91 18.05 -20.90
CA SER A 26 -37.84 16.59 -20.77
C SER A 26 -37.35 16.16 -19.40
N VAL A 27 -38.04 15.17 -18.81
CA VAL A 27 -37.65 14.61 -17.52
C VAL A 27 -36.56 13.55 -17.75
N PRO A 28 -35.44 13.60 -17.01
CA PRO A 28 -34.44 12.53 -17.06
C PRO A 28 -35.04 11.20 -16.55
N PRO A 29 -34.47 10.05 -16.97
CA PRO A 29 -34.86 8.76 -16.41
C PRO A 29 -34.65 8.73 -14.89
N ASP A 30 -35.61 8.13 -14.18
CA ASP A 30 -35.55 7.92 -12.73
C ASP A 30 -34.49 6.88 -12.34
N ALA A 31 -34.05 6.91 -11.07
CA ALA A 31 -33.06 5.99 -10.52
C ALA A 31 -33.47 4.50 -10.62
N PHE A 32 -34.76 4.19 -10.61
CA PHE A 32 -35.30 2.83 -10.75
C PHE A 32 -35.65 2.45 -12.20
N ASP A 33 -35.48 3.37 -13.16
CA ASP A 33 -35.66 3.05 -14.58
C ASP A 33 -34.47 2.23 -15.09
N PRO A 34 -34.66 0.97 -15.55
CA PRO A 34 -33.55 0.14 -16.02
C PRO A 34 -32.80 0.77 -17.20
N ARG A 35 -33.45 1.64 -17.97
CA ARG A 35 -32.82 2.37 -19.09
C ARG A 35 -31.77 3.36 -18.61
N LEU A 36 -31.88 3.90 -17.39
CA LEU A 36 -30.86 4.76 -16.79
C LEU A 36 -29.53 4.00 -16.72
N ARG A 37 -29.52 2.79 -16.16
CA ARG A 37 -28.29 2.01 -16.02
C ARG A 37 -27.74 1.60 -17.38
N VAL A 38 -28.59 1.10 -18.28
CA VAL A 38 -28.16 0.71 -19.64
C VAL A 38 -27.55 1.90 -20.38
N ALA A 39 -28.17 3.09 -20.32
CA ALA A 39 -27.61 4.28 -20.94
C ALA A 39 -26.28 4.71 -20.30
N THR A 40 -26.16 4.58 -18.98
CA THR A 40 -24.90 4.85 -18.25
C THR A 40 -23.79 3.90 -18.68
N ASP A 41 -24.05 2.59 -18.73
CA ASP A 41 -23.10 1.58 -19.21
C ASP A 41 -22.67 1.84 -20.65
N LEU A 42 -23.63 2.15 -21.52
CA LEU A 42 -23.37 2.50 -22.91
C LEU A 42 -22.51 3.77 -23.01
N TYR A 43 -22.80 4.80 -22.22
CA TYR A 43 -22.03 6.04 -22.18
C TYR A 43 -20.57 5.76 -21.77
N ASN A 44 -20.37 5.12 -20.60
CA ASN A 44 -19.05 4.85 -20.03
C ASN A 44 -18.20 4.02 -21.00
N ARG A 45 -18.72 2.89 -21.47
CA ARG A 45 -17.99 2.01 -22.40
C ARG A 45 -17.77 2.65 -23.76
N SER A 46 -18.69 3.50 -24.22
CA SER A 46 -18.53 4.19 -25.51
C SER A 46 -17.41 5.21 -25.49
N ILE A 47 -17.17 5.91 -24.37
CA ILE A 47 -15.99 6.78 -24.21
C ILE A 47 -14.71 5.95 -24.37
N THR A 48 -14.58 4.84 -23.63
CA THR A 48 -13.43 3.93 -23.74
C THR A 48 -13.16 3.52 -25.18
N MET A 49 -14.20 3.10 -25.89
CA MET A 49 -14.07 2.59 -27.26
C MET A 49 -13.88 3.70 -28.30
N ALA A 50 -14.42 4.90 -28.08
CA ALA A 50 -14.27 6.03 -28.99
C ALA A 50 -12.87 6.64 -28.96
N PHE A 51 -12.25 6.67 -27.77
CA PHE A 51 -10.92 7.26 -27.54
C PHE A 51 -9.83 6.21 -27.40
N LYS A 52 -10.07 4.99 -27.88
CA LYS A 52 -9.10 3.91 -27.86
C LYS A 52 -7.83 4.30 -28.62
N ALA A 53 -6.68 4.16 -27.96
CA ALA A 53 -5.36 4.47 -28.49
C ALA A 53 -4.94 3.47 -29.58
N LYS A 54 -3.88 3.83 -30.32
CA LYS A 54 -3.34 3.03 -31.43
C LYS A 54 -2.80 1.67 -31.00
N ASP A 55 -2.36 1.54 -29.75
CA ASP A 55 -1.88 0.28 -29.18
C ASP A 55 -2.99 -0.76 -28.98
N GLY A 56 -4.26 -0.37 -29.15
CA GLY A 56 -5.38 -1.28 -29.06
C GLY A 56 -5.78 -1.64 -27.62
N PHE A 57 -5.28 -0.93 -26.61
CA PHE A 57 -5.64 -1.17 -25.21
C PHE A 57 -5.92 0.14 -24.44
N HIS A 58 -5.01 1.11 -24.47
CA HIS A 58 -5.14 2.33 -23.67
C HIS A 58 -6.16 3.31 -24.28
N VAL A 59 -6.48 4.36 -23.52
CA VAL A 59 -7.33 5.48 -23.92
C VAL A 59 -6.47 6.73 -24.11
N GLU A 60 -6.69 7.46 -25.21
CA GLU A 60 -6.00 8.71 -25.52
C GLU A 60 -6.99 9.88 -25.48
N LEU A 61 -6.92 10.68 -24.41
CA LEU A 61 -7.71 11.91 -24.27
C LEU A 61 -6.96 13.07 -24.90
N ARG A 62 -7.57 13.74 -25.87
CA ARG A 62 -6.99 14.91 -26.55
C ARG A 62 -8.07 15.78 -27.20
N SER A 63 -7.71 17.04 -27.45
CA SER A 63 -8.52 17.92 -28.30
C SER A 63 -8.47 17.44 -29.76
N GLY A 64 -9.54 17.65 -30.52
CA GLY A 64 -9.56 17.30 -31.93
C GLY A 64 -10.94 17.32 -32.57
N THR A 65 -10.98 17.06 -33.88
CA THR A 65 -12.23 16.82 -34.61
C THR A 65 -12.37 15.33 -34.88
N TYR A 66 -13.49 14.76 -34.45
CA TYR A 66 -13.77 13.33 -34.50
C TYR A 66 -14.96 13.07 -35.43
N ALA A 67 -14.83 12.06 -36.29
CA ALA A 67 -15.92 11.69 -37.18
C ALA A 67 -17.08 11.04 -36.40
N LEU A 68 -18.31 11.36 -36.81
CA LEU A 68 -19.55 10.70 -36.43
C LEU A 68 -20.17 10.04 -37.67
N PRO A 69 -21.04 9.03 -37.52
CA PRO A 69 -21.74 8.42 -38.67
C PRO A 69 -22.61 9.42 -39.45
N PHE A 70 -22.96 10.55 -38.83
CA PHE A 70 -23.85 11.58 -39.37
C PHE A 70 -23.20 12.98 -39.46
N GLY A 71 -21.90 13.09 -39.21
CA GLY A 71 -21.22 14.39 -39.17
C GLY A 71 -19.86 14.34 -38.50
N GLU A 72 -19.53 15.39 -37.76
CA GLU A 72 -18.29 15.48 -36.98
C GLU A 72 -18.54 16.11 -35.62
N MET A 73 -17.60 15.92 -34.70
CA MET A 73 -17.63 16.49 -33.36
C MET A 73 -16.29 17.15 -33.05
N ALA A 74 -16.31 18.44 -32.75
CA ALA A 74 -15.18 19.14 -32.17
C ALA A 74 -15.14 18.87 -30.67
N ILE A 75 -14.00 18.38 -30.18
CA ILE A 75 -13.79 18.05 -28.77
C ILE A 75 -12.64 18.88 -28.23
N ALA A 76 -12.90 19.59 -27.14
CA ALA A 76 -11.88 20.26 -26.35
C ALA A 76 -11.45 19.37 -25.17
N PHE A 77 -10.18 19.44 -24.80
CA PHE A 77 -9.59 18.75 -23.65
C PHE A 77 -8.50 19.63 -23.04
N ASP A 78 -8.51 19.80 -21.71
CA ASP A 78 -7.46 20.48 -20.97
C ASP A 78 -6.46 19.45 -20.45
N GLU A 79 -5.21 19.52 -20.91
CA GLU A 79 -4.17 18.59 -20.46
C GLU A 79 -3.83 18.73 -18.96
N ASN A 80 -4.21 19.84 -18.33
CA ASN A 80 -4.05 20.01 -16.89
C ASN A 80 -4.93 19.05 -16.08
N ASP A 81 -6.00 18.50 -16.65
CA ASP A 81 -6.81 17.46 -16.03
C ASP A 81 -5.99 16.16 -15.79
N LEU A 82 -4.85 15.99 -16.50
CA LEU A 82 -3.92 14.89 -16.31
C LEU A 82 -2.74 15.24 -15.40
N ARG A 83 -2.80 16.33 -14.64
CA ARG A 83 -1.79 16.66 -13.63
C ARG A 83 -2.25 16.20 -12.24
N TRP A 84 -1.39 15.46 -11.55
CA TRP A 84 -1.66 14.96 -10.21
C TRP A 84 -0.37 14.91 -9.39
N ALA A 85 -0.33 15.62 -8.26
CA ALA A 85 0.82 15.64 -7.34
C ALA A 85 2.18 15.89 -8.04
N GLY A 86 2.24 16.93 -8.89
CA GLY A 86 3.46 17.27 -9.65
C GLY A 86 3.84 16.24 -10.73
N ARG A 87 2.96 15.28 -11.05
CA ARG A 87 3.17 14.24 -12.05
C ARG A 87 2.15 14.37 -13.17
N ARG A 88 2.52 13.88 -14.35
CA ARG A 88 1.60 13.74 -15.48
C ARG A 88 1.05 12.32 -15.49
N LEU A 89 -0.26 12.19 -15.62
CA LEU A 89 -0.96 10.92 -15.76
C LEU A 89 -0.88 10.47 -17.22
N THR A 90 -0.31 9.29 -17.45
CA THR A 90 -0.14 8.65 -18.77
C THR A 90 -0.75 7.25 -18.76
N ASP A 91 -0.70 6.55 -19.90
CA ASP A 91 -1.09 5.15 -20.05
C ASP A 91 -2.46 4.83 -19.41
N LEU A 92 -3.50 5.53 -19.87
CA LEU A 92 -4.84 5.42 -19.32
C LEU A 92 -5.46 4.07 -19.71
N ALA A 93 -5.40 3.09 -18.82
CA ALA A 93 -5.93 1.75 -19.04
C ALA A 93 -7.42 1.66 -18.66
N PRO A 94 -8.31 1.13 -19.52
CA PRO A 94 -9.73 1.04 -19.23
C PRO A 94 -10.06 -0.09 -18.25
N VAL A 95 -10.11 0.22 -16.96
CA VAL A 95 -10.21 -0.80 -15.90
C VAL A 95 -11.55 -1.55 -15.87
N ALA A 96 -12.63 -0.97 -16.40
CA ALA A 96 -13.90 -1.67 -16.56
C ALA A 96 -13.84 -2.83 -17.59
N GLU A 97 -12.88 -2.80 -18.52
CA GLU A 97 -12.67 -3.88 -19.50
C GLU A 97 -11.77 -5.00 -18.96
N LEU A 98 -11.22 -4.85 -17.75
CA LEU A 98 -10.34 -5.83 -17.11
C LEU A 98 -11.12 -6.87 -16.32
N LYS A 99 -10.64 -8.12 -16.37
CA LYS A 99 -11.13 -9.20 -15.52
C LYS A 99 -10.22 -9.35 -14.30
N VAL A 100 -10.70 -8.95 -13.14
CA VAL A 100 -9.98 -9.10 -11.87
C VAL A 100 -10.07 -10.55 -11.36
N ARG A 101 -8.93 -11.11 -10.94
CA ARG A 101 -8.81 -12.40 -10.25
C ARG A 101 -7.88 -12.27 -9.04
N GLY A 102 -7.98 -13.17 -8.08
CA GLY A 102 -7.12 -13.22 -6.89
C GLY A 102 -7.60 -12.35 -5.71
N LEU A 103 -8.28 -11.23 -5.96
CA LEU A 103 -8.99 -10.48 -4.92
C LEU A 103 -10.40 -11.03 -4.72
N LYS A 104 -10.77 -11.38 -3.49
CA LYS A 104 -12.07 -12.00 -3.15
C LYS A 104 -13.26 -11.06 -3.34
N THR A 105 -13.04 -9.76 -3.19
CA THR A 105 -14.08 -8.72 -3.24
C THR A 105 -13.74 -7.67 -4.29
N ARG A 106 -14.73 -7.27 -5.09
CA ARG A 106 -14.61 -6.17 -6.06
C ARG A 106 -15.44 -4.98 -5.59
N TYR A 107 -14.78 -3.85 -5.42
CA TYR A 107 -15.41 -2.56 -5.16
C TYR A 107 -15.52 -1.77 -6.46
N LEU A 108 -16.68 -1.15 -6.62
CA LEU A 108 -17.09 -0.28 -7.71
C LEU A 108 -17.96 0.81 -7.09
N GLN A 109 -17.69 2.07 -7.44
CA GLN A 109 -18.64 3.15 -7.26
C GLN A 109 -19.39 3.33 -8.58
N PRO A 110 -20.70 3.01 -8.65
CA PRO A 110 -21.48 3.21 -9.86
C PRO A 110 -21.61 4.70 -10.17
N GLY A 111 -21.44 5.09 -11.43
CA GLY A 111 -21.57 6.48 -11.83
C GLY A 111 -21.43 6.69 -13.34
N VAL A 112 -21.21 7.94 -13.74
CA VAL A 112 -21.00 8.31 -15.15
C VAL A 112 -19.52 8.56 -15.45
N GLY A 113 -19.13 8.29 -16.69
CA GLY A 113 -17.77 8.41 -17.19
C GLY A 113 -17.04 7.06 -17.24
N ALA A 114 -16.06 6.95 -18.13
CA ALA A 114 -15.25 5.75 -18.27
C ALA A 114 -14.22 5.65 -17.12
N PRO A 115 -14.26 4.60 -16.29
CA PRO A 115 -13.25 4.38 -15.26
C PRO A 115 -11.96 3.84 -15.90
N LEU A 116 -10.86 4.51 -15.61
CA LEU A 116 -9.51 4.28 -16.11
C LEU A 116 -8.51 4.15 -14.94
N ALA A 117 -7.34 3.58 -15.22
CA ALA A 117 -6.16 3.64 -14.36
C ALA A 117 -5.02 4.30 -15.11
N ALA A 118 -4.36 5.27 -14.48
CA ALA A 118 -3.24 6.00 -15.07
C ALA A 118 -1.91 5.63 -14.42
N THR A 119 -0.84 5.68 -15.20
CA THR A 119 0.55 5.67 -14.70
C THR A 119 0.98 7.11 -14.40
N PRO A 120 1.44 7.41 -13.18
CA PRO A 120 2.01 8.73 -12.89
C PRO A 120 3.46 8.79 -13.38
N ALA A 121 3.76 9.72 -14.28
CA ALA A 121 5.09 9.98 -14.83
C ALA A 121 5.66 11.30 -14.31
N THR A 122 6.97 11.33 -14.05
CA THR A 122 7.69 12.54 -13.63
C THR A 122 7.66 13.60 -14.73
N ILE A 123 7.44 14.86 -14.36
CA ILE A 123 7.50 15.99 -15.27
C ILE A 123 8.94 16.52 -15.29
N PRO A 124 9.58 16.69 -16.47
CA PRO A 124 10.93 17.24 -16.54
C PRO A 124 11.00 18.63 -15.89
N GLY A 125 11.92 18.81 -14.93
CA GLY A 125 12.14 20.07 -14.22
C GLY A 125 11.45 20.18 -12.85
N ASP A 126 10.53 19.28 -12.51
CA ASP A 126 9.96 19.21 -11.16
C ASP A 126 10.86 18.39 -10.23
N ASP A 127 11.32 18.99 -9.13
CA ASP A 127 12.03 18.28 -8.07
C ASP A 127 11.02 17.56 -7.17
N LEU A 128 10.75 16.30 -7.52
CA LEU A 128 9.89 15.40 -6.73
C LEU A 128 10.69 14.62 -5.67
N ALA A 129 11.93 15.03 -5.38
CA ALA A 129 12.72 14.38 -4.34
C ALA A 129 12.02 14.47 -2.97
N ASP A 130 12.00 13.35 -2.26
CA ASP A 130 11.53 13.23 -0.88
C ASP A 130 10.02 13.49 -0.65
N ASP A 131 9.16 13.34 -1.66
CA ASP A 131 7.70 13.35 -1.47
C ASP A 131 7.12 11.98 -1.05
N PHE A 132 7.99 10.97 -0.96
CA PHE A 132 7.71 9.58 -0.58
C PHE A 132 6.67 8.85 -1.45
N LEU A 133 6.19 9.45 -2.55
CA LEU A 133 5.14 8.84 -3.35
C LEU A 133 5.71 7.77 -4.27
N SER A 134 5.10 6.58 -4.26
CA SER A 134 5.56 5.50 -5.14
C SER A 134 5.21 5.77 -6.59
N LEU A 135 6.17 5.64 -7.51
CA LEU A 135 5.92 5.71 -8.95
C LEU A 135 5.29 4.42 -9.51
N SER A 136 5.23 3.33 -8.73
CA SER A 136 4.63 2.06 -9.16
C SER A 136 3.13 1.96 -8.88
N THR A 137 2.52 2.96 -8.24
CA THR A 137 1.08 2.99 -8.01
C THR A 137 0.33 3.47 -9.24
N LYS A 138 -0.77 2.81 -9.59
CA LYS A 138 -1.72 3.33 -10.57
C LYS A 138 -2.74 4.25 -9.90
N VAL A 139 -3.09 5.33 -10.57
CA VAL A 139 -4.04 6.33 -10.08
C VAL A 139 -5.40 6.09 -10.75
N PRO A 140 -6.51 5.95 -10.00
CA PRO A 140 -7.82 5.86 -10.62
C PRO A 140 -8.17 7.20 -11.29
N VAL A 141 -8.74 7.14 -12.49
CA VAL A 141 -9.17 8.31 -13.28
C VAL A 141 -10.54 8.01 -13.88
N THR A 142 -11.44 8.98 -13.96
CA THR A 142 -12.69 8.86 -14.69
C THR A 142 -12.71 9.85 -15.85
N ALA A 143 -12.78 9.34 -17.09
CA ALA A 143 -12.93 10.18 -18.27
C ALA A 143 -14.41 10.48 -18.53
N PHE A 144 -14.76 11.76 -18.70
CA PHE A 144 -16.12 12.22 -18.86
C PHE A 144 -16.24 13.10 -20.10
N LEU A 145 -17.18 12.79 -21.00
CA LEU A 145 -17.51 13.59 -22.17
C LEU A 145 -18.72 14.47 -21.88
N ARG A 146 -18.49 15.76 -21.61
CA ARG A 146 -19.53 16.76 -21.38
C ARG A 146 -20.08 17.28 -22.70
N LEU A 147 -21.41 17.33 -22.80
CA LEU A 147 -22.14 17.96 -23.90
C LEU A 147 -23.07 19.04 -23.35
N GLU A 148 -23.01 20.22 -23.93
CA GLU A 148 -23.97 21.29 -23.65
C GLU A 148 -25.13 21.21 -24.63
N ARG A 149 -26.38 21.17 -24.14
CA ARG A 149 -27.58 21.08 -25.00
C ARG A 149 -27.48 19.97 -26.09
N PRO A 150 -27.26 18.70 -25.68
CA PRO A 150 -26.91 17.62 -26.60
C PRO A 150 -27.98 17.31 -27.66
N ARG A 151 -29.28 17.47 -27.39
CA ARG A 151 -30.33 17.19 -28.38
C ARG A 151 -30.47 18.32 -29.37
N ALA A 152 -30.25 19.57 -28.96
CA ALA A 152 -30.19 20.69 -29.88
C ALA A 152 -29.04 20.51 -30.89
N GLN A 153 -27.87 20.06 -30.42
CA GLN A 153 -26.71 19.82 -31.26
C GLN A 153 -26.91 18.66 -32.26
N LEU A 154 -27.70 17.63 -31.91
CA LEU A 154 -28.01 16.50 -32.79
C LEU A 154 -28.77 16.89 -34.07
N ASN A 155 -29.39 18.08 -34.11
CA ASN A 155 -30.01 18.61 -35.33
C ASN A 155 -28.97 19.18 -36.33
N GLY A 156 -27.73 19.38 -35.89
CA GLY A 156 -26.63 19.90 -36.70
C GLY A 156 -25.73 18.79 -37.27
N ARG A 157 -24.88 19.17 -38.23
CA ARG A 157 -23.83 18.28 -38.79
C ARG A 157 -22.50 18.34 -38.04
N ARG A 158 -22.36 19.31 -37.14
CA ARG A 158 -21.18 19.54 -36.32
C ARG A 158 -21.58 19.69 -34.87
N LEU A 159 -21.07 18.81 -34.02
CA LEU A 159 -21.26 18.82 -32.58
C LEU A 159 -20.02 19.38 -31.88
N GLU A 160 -20.19 19.82 -30.66
CA GLU A 160 -19.19 20.35 -29.75
C GLU A 160 -19.32 19.66 -28.39
N GLY A 161 -18.19 19.27 -27.81
CA GLY A 161 -18.14 18.73 -26.46
C GLY A 161 -16.79 18.94 -25.81
N LYS A 162 -16.74 18.67 -24.51
CA LYS A 162 -15.54 18.78 -23.69
C LYS A 162 -15.24 17.42 -23.06
N LEU A 163 -14.04 16.91 -23.28
CA LEU A 163 -13.50 15.82 -22.47
C LEU A 163 -12.94 16.38 -21.18
N GLU A 164 -13.16 15.65 -20.10
CA GLU A 164 -12.65 15.93 -18.76
C GLU A 164 -12.02 14.65 -18.21
N ALA A 165 -10.91 14.79 -17.49
CA ALA A 165 -10.35 13.69 -16.70
C ALA A 165 -10.42 14.05 -15.22
N HIS A 166 -11.11 13.22 -14.45
CA HIS A 166 -11.30 13.42 -13.02
C HIS A 166 -10.47 12.41 -12.26
N VAL A 167 -9.67 12.85 -11.28
CA VAL A 167 -8.94 11.94 -10.37
C VAL A 167 -9.78 11.78 -9.10
N PRO A 168 -10.63 10.75 -9.00
CA PRO A 168 -11.45 10.54 -7.83
C PRO A 168 -10.60 10.33 -6.58
N ARG A 169 -11.09 10.87 -5.46
CA ARG A 169 -10.51 10.60 -4.14
C ARG A 169 -10.92 9.20 -3.69
N THR A 170 -10.05 8.55 -2.93
CA THR A 170 -10.24 7.21 -2.34
C THR A 170 -11.40 7.12 -1.34
N THR A 171 -12.03 8.25 -0.98
CA THR A 171 -13.24 8.29 -0.14
C THR A 171 -14.51 8.13 -0.99
N PHE A 172 -15.05 6.91 -1.06
CA PHE A 172 -16.25 6.49 -1.83
C PHE A 172 -17.60 7.12 -1.39
N ALA A 173 -17.57 8.21 -0.63
CA ALA A 173 -18.76 8.87 -0.12
C ALA A 173 -18.62 10.40 -0.04
N SER A 174 -17.54 11.00 -0.55
CA SER A 174 -17.46 12.46 -0.59
C SER A 174 -18.19 13.00 -1.81
N ASP A 175 -18.83 14.17 -1.64
CA ASP A 175 -19.34 15.00 -2.74
C ASP A 175 -18.27 15.31 -3.82
N GLU A 176 -17.00 15.01 -3.52
CA GLU A 176 -15.83 15.25 -4.36
C GLU A 176 -15.71 14.27 -5.55
N ASN A 177 -16.37 13.10 -5.51
CA ASN A 177 -16.38 12.14 -6.64
C ASN A 177 -17.64 12.31 -7.50
N THR A 178 -18.07 13.55 -7.71
CA THR A 178 -19.27 13.88 -8.48
C THR A 178 -18.98 14.96 -9.53
N VAL A 179 -19.79 14.98 -10.58
CA VAL A 179 -19.83 16.06 -11.57
C VAL A 179 -21.21 16.72 -11.57
N VAL A 180 -21.24 18.02 -11.85
CA VAL A 180 -22.49 18.76 -12.03
C VAL A 180 -22.84 18.80 -13.51
N VAL A 181 -24.05 18.40 -13.88
CA VAL A 181 -24.58 18.46 -15.25
C VAL A 181 -25.95 19.13 -15.20
N GLY A 182 -26.04 20.36 -15.73
CA GLY A 182 -27.18 21.24 -15.45
C GLY A 182 -27.30 21.46 -13.94
N ASP A 183 -28.49 21.24 -13.39
CA ASP A 183 -28.76 21.40 -11.95
C ASP A 183 -28.56 20.10 -11.15
N ARG A 184 -28.04 19.04 -11.79
CA ARG A 184 -27.90 17.71 -11.18
C ARG A 184 -26.46 17.42 -10.81
N ARG A 185 -26.24 16.99 -9.56
CA ARG A 185 -25.00 16.36 -9.11
C ARG A 185 -25.07 14.86 -9.39
N VAL A 186 -24.06 14.32 -10.07
CA VAL A 186 -24.03 12.93 -10.54
C VAL A 186 -22.72 12.28 -10.11
N PRO A 187 -22.73 11.08 -9.51
CA PRO A 187 -21.51 10.38 -9.15
C PRO A 187 -20.71 9.98 -10.39
N LEU A 188 -19.39 10.08 -10.30
CA LEU A 188 -18.46 9.52 -11.28
C LEU A 188 -18.32 8.00 -11.05
N GLU A 189 -18.14 7.24 -12.14
CA GLU A 189 -17.83 5.81 -12.03
C GLU A 189 -16.36 5.60 -11.64
N VAL A 190 -16.11 4.79 -10.61
CA VAL A 190 -14.76 4.51 -10.10
C VAL A 190 -14.61 3.02 -9.82
N GLU A 191 -13.53 2.41 -10.32
CA GLU A 191 -13.24 0.98 -10.19
C GLU A 191 -11.94 0.74 -9.40
N PRO A 192 -11.91 1.05 -8.08
CA PRO A 192 -10.70 1.02 -7.28
C PRO A 192 -10.06 -0.36 -7.17
N THR A 193 -10.86 -1.43 -7.07
CA THR A 193 -10.31 -2.79 -7.03
C THR A 193 -9.62 -3.14 -8.35
N ALA A 194 -10.19 -2.74 -9.49
CA ALA A 194 -9.58 -3.02 -10.78
C ALA A 194 -8.32 -2.18 -11.00
N THR A 195 -8.29 -0.92 -10.56
CA THR A 195 -7.08 -0.09 -10.54
C THR A 195 -5.98 -0.70 -9.67
N LEU A 196 -6.31 -1.15 -8.45
CA LEU A 196 -5.35 -1.84 -7.57
C LEU A 196 -4.84 -3.15 -8.21
N ALA A 197 -5.74 -3.96 -8.76
CA ALA A 197 -5.37 -5.21 -9.42
C ALA A 197 -4.46 -4.96 -10.65
N TYR A 198 -4.74 -3.91 -11.42
CA TYR A 198 -3.92 -3.51 -12.56
C TYR A 198 -2.53 -3.02 -12.11
N ALA A 199 -2.46 -2.21 -11.04
CA ALA A 199 -1.19 -1.80 -10.43
C ALA A 199 -0.36 -3.01 -9.99
N LEU A 200 -0.99 -4.02 -9.39
CA LEU A 200 -0.33 -5.24 -8.97
C LEU A 200 0.12 -6.10 -10.16
N ALA A 201 -0.70 -6.20 -11.21
CA ALA A 201 -0.39 -7.00 -12.39
C ALA A 201 0.76 -6.41 -13.21
N GLU A 202 0.81 -5.08 -13.39
CA GLU A 202 1.87 -4.41 -14.14
C GLU A 202 3.10 -4.08 -13.32
N SER A 203 3.04 -4.20 -11.99
CA SER A 203 4.20 -3.95 -11.16
C SER A 203 5.31 -4.92 -11.58
N PRO A 204 6.48 -4.41 -12.04
CA PRO A 204 7.63 -5.25 -12.29
C PRO A 204 8.01 -6.02 -11.03
N LEU A 205 7.68 -5.50 -9.83
CA LEU A 205 7.87 -6.22 -8.58
C LEU A 205 6.99 -7.48 -8.50
N TRP A 206 5.80 -7.58 -9.08
CA TRP A 206 5.02 -8.81 -8.98
C TRP A 206 5.47 -9.89 -9.97
N GLU A 207 5.66 -9.53 -11.25
CA GLU A 207 6.21 -10.46 -12.25
C GLU A 207 7.67 -10.82 -11.94
N GLN A 208 8.48 -9.86 -11.48
CA GLN A 208 9.89 -10.07 -11.19
C GLN A 208 10.16 -10.50 -9.74
N GLU A 209 9.37 -10.19 -8.70
CA GLU A 209 9.59 -10.79 -7.35
C GLU A 209 9.13 -12.23 -7.30
N ILE A 210 8.15 -12.67 -8.10
CA ILE A 210 7.82 -14.09 -8.18
C ILE A 210 8.76 -14.79 -9.16
N ALA A 211 8.93 -14.27 -10.39
CA ALA A 211 9.79 -14.93 -11.38
C ALA A 211 11.29 -14.78 -11.09
N ARG A 212 11.83 -13.65 -10.60
CA ARG A 212 13.24 -13.57 -10.17
C ARG A 212 13.51 -14.28 -8.85
N PHE A 213 12.50 -14.53 -8.02
CA PHE A 213 12.66 -15.40 -6.85
C PHE A 213 12.82 -16.86 -7.25
N PHE A 214 12.19 -17.30 -8.36
CA PHE A 214 12.40 -18.63 -8.93
C PHE A 214 13.59 -18.73 -9.91
N ASP A 215 13.87 -17.69 -10.72
CA ASP A 215 14.89 -17.72 -11.79
C ASP A 215 16.20 -16.99 -11.45
N ASN A 216 16.27 -16.19 -10.37
CA ASN A 216 17.45 -15.36 -10.07
C ASN A 216 17.93 -15.50 -8.63
N LEU A 217 18.24 -16.75 -8.28
CA LEU A 217 19.11 -17.16 -7.17
C LEU A 217 20.58 -16.69 -7.35
N GLY A 218 20.85 -15.56 -8.03
CA GLY A 218 22.22 -15.17 -8.40
C GLY A 218 22.53 -13.72 -8.79
N VAL A 219 21.60 -12.89 -9.30
CA VAL A 219 22.00 -11.62 -9.96
C VAL A 219 21.30 -10.36 -9.44
N GLY A 220 22.06 -9.58 -8.65
CA GLY A 220 22.18 -8.11 -8.74
C GLY A 220 20.96 -7.18 -8.58
N GLY A 221 20.60 -6.85 -7.34
CA GLY A 221 19.87 -5.62 -7.02
C GLY A 221 19.74 -5.42 -5.51
N ARG A 222 20.41 -4.41 -4.94
CA ARG A 222 20.22 -4.02 -3.53
C ARG A 222 18.86 -3.31 -3.38
N GLN A 223 17.97 -3.81 -2.53
CA GLN A 223 16.73 -3.08 -2.23
C GLN A 223 17.06 -2.09 -1.10
N ARG A 224 17.20 -0.80 -1.45
CA ARG A 224 17.32 0.23 -0.40
C ARG A 224 16.03 0.22 0.41
N ALA A 225 16.14 0.20 1.73
CA ALA A 225 14.97 0.33 2.59
C ALA A 225 14.27 1.65 2.26
N THR A 226 12.98 1.56 1.98
CA THR A 226 12.21 2.69 1.46
C THR A 226 10.83 2.68 2.10
N LEU A 227 10.45 3.84 2.64
CA LEU A 227 9.08 4.17 3.00
C LEU A 227 8.40 4.80 1.79
N ALA A 228 7.24 4.27 1.42
CA ALA A 228 6.45 4.74 0.29
C ALA A 228 5.00 5.01 0.69
N LEU A 229 4.48 6.14 0.24
CA LEU A 229 3.07 6.52 0.36
C LEU A 229 2.27 5.93 -0.81
N GLY A 230 1.07 5.42 -0.52
CA GLY A 230 0.14 4.93 -1.54
C GLY A 230 -0.60 6.05 -2.30
N GLU A 231 -0.68 7.23 -1.69
CA GLU A 231 -1.30 8.43 -2.25
C GLU A 231 -0.58 9.68 -1.70
N PRO A 232 -0.68 10.85 -2.35
CA PRO A 232 -0.07 12.08 -1.88
C PRO A 232 -0.46 12.39 -0.44
N TYR A 233 0.49 12.87 0.37
CA TYR A 233 0.24 13.23 1.76
C TYR A 233 -0.93 14.22 1.89
N ARG A 234 -1.82 13.96 2.84
CA ARG A 234 -2.97 14.80 3.15
C ARG A 234 -2.98 15.11 4.65
N PRO A 235 -2.83 16.39 5.03
CA PRO A 235 -2.95 16.79 6.42
C PRO A 235 -4.27 16.33 7.05
N GLY A 236 -4.23 15.96 8.33
CA GLY A 236 -5.40 15.50 9.09
C GLY A 236 -5.76 14.03 8.86
N LYS A 237 -4.86 13.25 8.25
CA LYS A 237 -5.00 11.80 8.11
C LYS A 237 -3.97 11.07 8.97
N ILE A 238 -4.42 10.00 9.62
CA ILE A 238 -3.57 9.13 10.42
C ILE A 238 -2.82 8.17 9.49
N PRO A 239 -1.48 8.08 9.58
CA PRO A 239 -0.73 7.09 8.82
C PRO A 239 -0.95 5.66 9.36
N VAL A 240 -1.19 4.72 8.45
CA VAL A 240 -1.13 3.27 8.71
C VAL A 240 0.06 2.70 7.97
N VAL A 241 1.11 2.35 8.70
CA VAL A 241 2.36 1.82 8.12
C VAL A 241 2.31 0.30 8.08
N LEU A 242 2.40 -0.26 6.88
CA LEU A 242 2.43 -1.70 6.65
C LEU A 242 3.87 -2.19 6.52
N VAL A 243 4.27 -3.13 7.38
CA VAL A 243 5.62 -3.68 7.46
C VAL A 243 5.59 -5.18 7.15
N HIS A 244 6.16 -5.56 6.01
CA HIS A 244 6.10 -6.95 5.55
C HIS A 244 7.08 -7.90 6.26
N GLY A 245 6.80 -9.20 6.17
CA GLY A 245 7.66 -10.29 6.67
C GLY A 245 8.75 -10.74 5.69
N THR A 246 9.41 -11.85 6.02
CA THR A 246 10.48 -12.48 5.22
C THR A 246 9.99 -12.86 3.83
N ALA A 247 10.79 -12.56 2.79
CA ALA A 247 10.50 -12.90 1.39
C ALA A 247 9.07 -12.51 0.92
N SER A 248 8.52 -11.45 1.50
CA SER A 248 7.19 -10.91 1.21
C SER A 248 7.32 -9.53 0.56
N SER A 249 6.24 -9.06 -0.07
CA SER A 249 6.19 -7.73 -0.68
C SER A 249 4.87 -7.01 -0.41
N VAL A 250 4.77 -5.77 -0.89
CA VAL A 250 3.57 -4.93 -0.77
C VAL A 250 2.32 -5.64 -1.31
N GLY A 251 2.46 -6.46 -2.35
CA GLY A 251 1.33 -7.22 -2.93
C GLY A 251 0.68 -8.20 -1.95
N ARG A 252 1.39 -8.65 -0.91
CA ARG A 252 0.80 -9.51 0.14
C ARG A 252 -0.21 -8.78 1.03
N TRP A 253 -0.28 -7.45 0.96
CA TRP A 253 -1.32 -6.66 1.63
C TRP A 253 -2.55 -6.42 0.75
N ALA A 254 -2.55 -6.83 -0.52
CA ALA A 254 -3.56 -6.45 -1.50
C ALA A 254 -5.00 -6.74 -1.05
N ALA A 255 -5.26 -7.93 -0.48
CA ALA A 255 -6.58 -8.28 0.01
C ALA A 255 -7.05 -7.35 1.14
N MET A 256 -6.20 -7.11 2.13
CA MET A 256 -6.48 -6.21 3.25
C MET A 256 -6.63 -4.76 2.78
N LEU A 257 -5.68 -4.25 1.99
CA LEU A 257 -5.70 -2.90 1.47
C LEU A 257 -6.99 -2.67 0.66
N ASN A 258 -7.37 -3.60 -0.21
CA ASN A 258 -8.60 -3.53 -0.99
C ASN A 258 -9.85 -3.43 -0.11
N GLN A 259 -9.89 -4.06 1.06
CA GLN A 259 -11.02 -3.89 1.99
C GLN A 259 -10.96 -2.53 2.69
N LEU A 260 -9.79 -2.16 3.22
CA LEU A 260 -9.65 -1.01 4.11
C LEU A 260 -9.77 0.34 3.37
N ILE A 261 -9.15 0.48 2.19
CA ILE A 261 -9.25 1.73 1.41
C ILE A 261 -10.66 1.95 0.87
N ASN A 262 -11.45 0.87 0.75
CA ASN A 262 -12.82 0.92 0.25
C ASN A 262 -13.87 0.99 1.37
N ASP A 263 -13.47 1.02 2.64
CA ASP A 263 -14.37 1.40 3.74
C ASP A 263 -14.35 2.93 3.89
N PRO A 264 -15.46 3.65 3.63
CA PRO A 264 -15.48 5.11 3.70
C PRO A 264 -15.08 5.65 5.07
N ARG A 265 -15.38 4.93 6.15
CA ARG A 265 -15.03 5.36 7.52
C ARG A 265 -13.54 5.23 7.77
N ILE A 266 -12.85 4.30 7.11
CA ILE A 266 -11.39 4.19 7.17
C ILE A 266 -10.75 5.20 6.21
N ALA A 267 -11.18 5.25 4.96
CA ALA A 267 -10.63 6.16 3.95
C ALA A 267 -10.74 7.64 4.36
N GLN A 268 -11.74 8.01 5.18
CA GLN A 268 -11.89 9.36 5.73
C GLN A 268 -10.86 9.72 6.80
N HIS A 269 -10.26 8.75 7.49
CA HIS A 269 -9.33 9.03 8.61
C HIS A 269 -7.89 8.61 8.34
N TYR A 270 -7.63 7.69 7.40
CA TYR A 270 -6.33 7.05 7.28
C TYR A 270 -5.66 7.25 5.91
N GLN A 271 -4.32 7.20 5.92
CA GLN A 271 -3.48 7.04 4.72
C GLN A 271 -2.54 5.84 4.89
N PHE A 272 -2.45 4.98 3.88
CA PHE A 272 -1.64 3.76 3.95
C PHE A 272 -0.23 3.98 3.39
N TRP A 273 0.77 3.64 4.21
CA TRP A 273 2.19 3.73 3.89
C TRP A 273 2.80 2.33 3.92
N PHE A 274 3.87 2.13 3.16
CA PHE A 274 4.50 0.83 2.96
C PHE A 274 5.98 0.94 3.24
N PHE A 275 6.48 0.09 4.14
CA PHE A 275 7.91 -0.03 4.37
C PHE A 275 8.44 -1.29 3.71
N THR A 276 9.41 -1.10 2.81
CA THR A 276 10.13 -2.18 2.13
C THR A 276 11.57 -2.25 2.59
N TYR A 277 12.10 -3.45 2.82
CA TYR A 277 13.46 -3.65 3.31
C TYR A 277 14.01 -5.04 2.95
N GLU A 278 15.34 -5.17 2.93
CA GLU A 278 16.00 -6.46 2.74
C GLU A 278 15.81 -7.36 3.96
N THR A 279 14.92 -8.34 3.82
CA THR A 279 14.48 -9.17 4.95
C THR A 279 15.57 -10.03 5.59
N GLY A 280 16.71 -10.26 4.90
CA GLY A 280 17.85 -10.98 5.46
C GLY A 280 18.70 -10.18 6.45
N ASN A 281 18.51 -8.86 6.50
CA ASN A 281 19.25 -7.98 7.39
C ASN A 281 18.95 -8.22 8.87
N PRO A 282 19.91 -7.97 9.79
CA PRO A 282 19.65 -8.02 11.22
C PRO A 282 18.40 -7.22 11.60
N LEU A 283 17.56 -7.77 12.47
CA LEU A 283 16.29 -7.18 12.93
C LEU A 283 16.51 -5.76 13.49
N GLY A 284 17.51 -5.58 14.34
CA GLY A 284 17.84 -4.27 14.92
C GLY A 284 18.26 -3.23 13.86
N TYR A 285 18.94 -3.66 12.79
CA TYR A 285 19.31 -2.78 11.68
C TYR A 285 18.10 -2.41 10.83
N SER A 286 17.27 -3.38 10.45
CA SER A 286 16.04 -3.14 9.70
C SER A 286 15.06 -2.23 10.47
N ALA A 287 14.96 -2.41 11.79
CA ALA A 287 14.16 -1.55 12.66
C ALA A 287 14.75 -0.14 12.77
N MET A 288 16.07 0.01 12.81
CA MET A 288 16.72 1.34 12.73
C MET A 288 16.35 2.04 11.42
N LEU A 289 16.45 1.37 10.27
CA LEU A 289 16.04 1.96 8.99
C LEU A 289 14.56 2.36 8.96
N LEU A 290 13.69 1.57 9.59
CA LEU A 290 12.27 1.93 9.72
C LEU A 290 12.09 3.18 10.58
N ARG A 291 12.71 3.24 11.77
CA ARG A 291 12.66 4.44 12.63
C ARG A 291 13.15 5.68 11.90
N ASP A 292 14.31 5.60 11.26
CA ASP A 292 14.92 6.71 10.50
C ASP A 292 13.99 7.20 9.38
N SER A 293 13.34 6.27 8.68
CA SER A 293 12.43 6.60 7.59
C SER A 293 11.16 7.31 8.10
N LEU A 294 10.61 6.86 9.24
CA LEU A 294 9.43 7.49 9.84
C LEU A 294 9.75 8.87 10.43
N GLU A 295 10.89 9.01 11.12
CA GLU A 295 11.35 10.29 11.65
C GLU A 295 11.60 11.29 10.52
N LYS A 296 12.29 10.87 9.45
CA LYS A 296 12.50 11.70 8.26
C LYS A 296 11.18 12.11 7.61
N ALA A 297 10.22 11.19 7.50
CA ALA A 297 8.90 11.49 6.93
C ALA A 297 8.16 12.54 7.75
N ILE A 298 8.15 12.44 9.08
CA ILE A 298 7.51 13.44 9.94
C ILE A 298 8.17 14.81 9.82
N GLN A 299 9.50 14.86 9.89
CA GLN A 299 10.25 16.11 9.74
C GLN A 299 10.00 16.78 8.38
N ARG A 300 9.78 15.98 7.33
CA ARG A 300 9.59 16.48 5.97
C ARG A 300 8.14 16.91 5.69
N LEU A 301 7.16 16.12 6.14
CA LEU A 301 5.75 16.31 5.84
C LEU A 301 5.05 17.30 6.79
N ASP A 302 5.56 17.43 8.02
CA ASP A 302 5.04 18.34 9.04
C ASP A 302 6.18 18.99 9.84
N PRO A 303 7.03 19.82 9.18
CA PRO A 303 8.19 20.44 9.84
C PRO A 303 7.79 21.36 11.01
N ASP A 304 6.62 21.99 10.92
CA ASP A 304 6.12 22.96 11.91
C ASP A 304 5.21 22.32 12.97
N GLY A 305 4.97 21.00 12.91
CA GLY A 305 4.19 20.27 13.91
C GLY A 305 2.69 20.62 13.93
N GLN A 306 2.12 21.00 12.78
CA GLN A 306 0.73 21.46 12.65
C GLN A 306 -0.26 20.33 12.34
N ASP A 307 0.21 19.14 11.98
CA ASP A 307 -0.65 17.97 11.77
C ASP A 307 -0.58 17.01 12.98
N PRO A 308 -1.51 17.12 13.94
CA PRO A 308 -1.54 16.20 15.07
C PRO A 308 -1.86 14.75 14.66
N GLU A 309 -2.60 14.53 13.56
CA GLU A 309 -3.00 13.19 13.11
C GLU A 309 -1.81 12.40 12.56
N LEU A 310 -0.84 13.08 11.95
CA LEU A 310 0.43 12.48 11.53
C LEU A 310 1.17 11.80 12.71
N ARG A 311 0.99 12.33 13.93
CA ARG A 311 1.63 11.84 15.16
C ARG A 311 0.80 10.80 15.93
N ARG A 312 -0.28 10.29 15.32
CA ARG A 312 -1.15 9.24 15.86
C ARG A 312 -1.00 7.92 15.10
N MET A 313 0.18 7.67 14.55
CA MET A 313 0.47 6.59 13.61
C MET A 313 0.10 5.20 14.15
N VAL A 314 -0.45 4.38 13.26
CA VAL A 314 -0.70 2.95 13.47
C VAL A 314 0.32 2.16 12.65
N VAL A 315 0.98 1.16 13.25
CA VAL A 315 1.93 0.30 12.53
C VAL A 315 1.45 -1.15 12.57
N ILE A 316 1.37 -1.76 11.40
CA ILE A 316 0.88 -3.13 11.20
C ILE A 316 2.04 -3.98 10.67
N GLY A 317 2.47 -4.95 11.47
CA GLY A 317 3.60 -5.82 11.13
C GLY A 317 3.16 -7.26 10.91
N HIS A 318 3.49 -7.82 9.75
CA HIS A 318 3.29 -9.24 9.46
C HIS A 318 4.58 -10.03 9.66
N SER A 319 4.51 -11.18 10.33
CA SER A 319 5.63 -12.10 10.50
C SER A 319 6.87 -11.39 11.05
N GLN A 320 8.03 -11.50 10.40
CA GLN A 320 9.25 -10.76 10.73
C GLN A 320 9.01 -9.24 10.86
N GLY A 321 8.13 -8.65 10.04
CA GLY A 321 7.76 -7.23 10.11
C GLY A 321 7.12 -6.82 11.43
N GLY A 322 6.48 -7.75 12.14
CA GLY A 322 5.98 -7.53 13.49
C GLY A 322 7.08 -7.39 14.54
N LEU A 323 8.24 -8.04 14.35
CA LEU A 323 9.40 -7.84 15.24
C LEU A 323 9.99 -6.44 15.10
N LEU A 324 10.05 -5.93 13.86
CA LEU A 324 10.44 -4.56 13.56
C LEU A 324 9.43 -3.57 14.15
N THR A 325 8.14 -3.87 14.03
CA THR A 325 7.05 -3.09 14.63
C THR A 325 7.18 -3.04 16.15
N LYS A 326 7.51 -4.15 16.81
CA LYS A 326 7.78 -4.17 18.26
C LYS A 326 8.95 -3.28 18.62
N LEU A 327 10.02 -3.28 17.83
CA LEU A 327 11.19 -2.40 18.01
C LEU A 327 10.90 -0.90 17.77
N LEU A 328 9.66 -0.50 17.45
CA LEU A 328 9.25 0.90 17.45
C LEU A 328 8.61 1.35 18.76
N VAL A 329 8.23 0.40 19.62
CA VAL A 329 7.32 0.67 20.77
C VAL A 329 7.80 0.00 22.05
N ILE A 330 9.11 -0.19 22.18
CA ILE A 330 9.74 -0.72 23.38
C ILE A 330 10.88 0.18 23.84
N HIS A 331 11.12 0.19 25.15
CA HIS A 331 12.35 0.70 25.73
C HIS A 331 13.26 -0.49 26.05
N SER A 332 14.33 -0.68 25.29
CA SER A 332 15.19 -1.87 25.45
C SER A 332 16.04 -1.84 26.71
N GLY A 333 16.40 -0.64 27.19
CA GLY A 333 17.53 -0.47 28.11
C GLY A 333 18.76 -1.22 27.58
N SER A 334 19.48 -1.91 28.46
CA SER A 334 20.61 -2.77 28.09
C SER A 334 20.24 -4.17 27.63
N ARG A 335 18.96 -4.60 27.67
CA ARG A 335 18.59 -6.02 27.49
C ARG A 335 19.03 -6.61 26.14
N LEU A 336 18.93 -5.84 25.04
CA LEU A 336 19.39 -6.29 23.72
C LEU A 336 20.91 -6.20 23.54
N TRP A 337 21.57 -5.38 24.35
CA TRP A 337 23.02 -5.26 24.43
C TRP A 337 23.62 -6.45 25.18
N ASP A 338 23.12 -6.70 26.40
CA ASP A 338 23.56 -7.77 27.30
C ASP A 338 23.33 -9.17 26.70
N ALA A 339 22.37 -9.30 25.78
CA ALA A 339 22.15 -10.51 25.01
C ALA A 339 23.29 -10.87 24.05
N SER A 340 24.17 -9.92 23.72
CA SER A 340 25.24 -10.09 22.73
C SER A 340 26.63 -9.75 23.26
N PHE A 341 26.73 -8.93 24.30
CA PHE A 341 27.99 -8.45 24.85
C PHE A 341 28.05 -8.60 26.38
N THR A 342 29.24 -8.86 26.89
CA THR A 342 29.54 -9.02 28.33
C THR A 342 30.11 -7.75 28.96
N ARG A 343 30.46 -6.75 28.16
CA ARG A 343 31.01 -5.45 28.58
C ARG A 343 30.13 -4.29 28.09
N PRO A 344 30.12 -3.12 28.76
CA PRO A 344 29.48 -1.90 28.26
C PRO A 344 29.98 -1.47 26.87
N LEU A 345 29.14 -0.74 26.12
CA LEU A 345 29.48 -0.26 24.77
C LEU A 345 30.70 0.67 24.77
N GLU A 346 30.84 1.45 25.84
CA GLU A 346 31.91 2.44 26.02
C GLU A 346 33.29 1.79 26.19
N GLU A 347 33.33 0.53 26.66
CA GLU A 347 34.56 -0.23 26.86
C GLU A 347 35.02 -0.97 25.59
N LEU A 348 34.23 -0.93 24.50
CA LEU A 348 34.62 -1.57 23.24
C LEU A 348 35.59 -0.70 22.44
N GLU A 349 36.67 -1.32 21.99
CA GLU A 349 37.62 -0.76 21.03
C GLU A 349 37.06 -0.87 19.62
N VAL A 350 36.20 0.07 19.24
CA VAL A 350 35.59 0.16 17.91
C VAL A 350 35.64 1.60 17.39
N SER A 351 35.49 1.76 16.08
CA SER A 351 35.33 3.08 15.46
C SER A 351 34.06 3.80 15.95
N ASP A 352 34.04 5.13 15.87
CA ASP A 352 32.88 5.92 16.30
C ASP A 352 31.62 5.61 15.49
N SER A 353 31.76 5.32 14.20
CA SER A 353 30.64 4.91 13.34
C SER A 353 30.09 3.54 13.74
N THR A 354 30.96 2.58 14.10
CA THR A 354 30.54 1.29 14.66
C THR A 354 29.86 1.48 16.02
N ARG A 355 30.42 2.31 16.89
CA ARG A 355 29.83 2.60 18.21
C ARG A 355 28.42 3.18 18.06
N GLU A 356 28.24 4.16 17.19
CA GLU A 356 26.93 4.76 16.93
C GLU A 356 25.95 3.77 16.29
N PHE A 357 26.41 2.97 15.33
CA PHE A 357 25.59 1.90 14.74
C PHE A 357 25.09 0.92 15.81
N LEU A 358 25.98 0.47 16.71
CA LEU A 358 25.63 -0.44 17.80
C LEU A 358 24.66 0.23 18.77
N ARG A 359 24.89 1.50 19.11
CA ARG A 359 23.97 2.29 19.93
C ARG A 359 22.56 2.28 19.35
N ARG A 360 22.42 2.71 18.09
CA ARG A 360 21.11 2.85 17.41
C ARG A 360 20.40 1.53 17.15
N THR A 361 21.12 0.40 17.09
CA THR A 361 20.54 -0.92 16.83
C THR A 361 20.28 -1.75 18.09
N ARG A 362 20.90 -1.40 19.23
CA ARG A 362 20.83 -2.16 20.49
C ARG A 362 20.17 -1.41 21.65
N PHE A 363 20.20 -0.09 21.64
CA PHE A 363 19.55 0.77 22.63
C PHE A 363 18.39 1.48 21.94
N VAL A 364 17.21 0.87 22.06
CA VAL A 364 16.00 1.25 21.33
C VAL A 364 15.04 1.94 22.29
N GLU A 365 14.54 3.09 21.87
CA GLU A 365 13.50 3.86 22.53
C GLU A 365 12.20 3.82 21.72
N PRO A 366 11.02 3.91 22.37
CA PRO A 366 9.75 3.94 21.67
C PRO A 366 9.58 5.26 20.90
N LEU A 367 9.05 5.17 19.68
CA LEU A 367 8.71 6.34 18.87
C LEU A 367 7.46 7.02 19.44
N PRO A 368 7.52 8.29 19.85
CA PRO A 368 6.42 8.96 20.55
C PRO A 368 5.18 9.20 19.69
N PHE A 369 5.32 9.11 18.36
CA PHE A 369 4.25 9.29 17.39
C PHE A 369 3.60 7.97 16.94
N VAL A 370 4.12 6.82 17.35
CA VAL A 370 3.49 5.51 17.11
C VAL A 370 2.60 5.19 18.31
N ARG A 371 1.28 5.29 18.10
CA ARG A 371 0.29 5.17 19.18
C ARG A 371 -0.37 3.79 19.25
N ARG A 372 -0.34 3.04 18.15
CA ARG A 372 -0.96 1.72 18.08
C ARG A 372 -0.18 0.77 17.18
N VAL A 373 -0.07 -0.48 17.59
CA VAL A 373 0.55 -1.55 16.81
C VAL A 373 -0.37 -2.76 16.66
N ILE A 374 -0.31 -3.40 15.50
CA ILE A 374 -1.03 -4.66 15.24
C ILE A 374 -0.02 -5.69 14.73
N PHE A 375 0.13 -6.77 15.48
CA PHE A 375 0.98 -7.90 15.14
C PHE A 375 0.17 -8.97 14.42
N LEU A 376 0.59 -9.35 13.20
CA LEU A 376 -0.02 -10.42 12.44
C LEU A 376 0.97 -11.57 12.32
N ALA A 377 0.65 -12.74 12.86
CA ALA A 377 1.48 -13.95 12.77
C ALA A 377 2.96 -13.70 13.14
N THR A 378 3.22 -12.85 14.13
CA THR A 378 4.57 -12.35 14.44
C THR A 378 5.32 -13.34 15.33
N PRO A 379 6.53 -13.81 14.98
CA PRO A 379 7.27 -14.77 15.80
C PRO A 379 8.01 -14.10 16.97
N HIS A 380 7.28 -13.59 17.97
CA HIS A 380 7.89 -12.85 19.09
C HIS A 380 8.92 -13.66 19.89
N ARG A 381 8.80 -14.99 19.92
CA ARG A 381 9.79 -15.91 20.54
C ARG A 381 10.57 -16.73 19.51
N GLY A 382 10.57 -16.31 18.25
CA GLY A 382 11.24 -16.98 17.15
C GLY A 382 10.38 -18.03 16.46
N SER A 383 10.86 -18.63 15.38
CA SER A 383 10.12 -19.64 14.61
C SER A 383 10.98 -20.88 14.35
N TYR A 384 10.40 -22.07 14.46
CA TYR A 384 11.11 -23.34 14.23
C TYR A 384 11.37 -23.67 12.76
N LEU A 385 10.85 -22.85 11.82
CA LEU A 385 11.15 -22.99 10.39
C LEU A 385 12.64 -22.89 10.04
N THR A 386 13.48 -22.44 10.98
CA THR A 386 14.93 -22.53 10.88
C THR A 386 15.45 -23.96 10.67
N LEU A 387 14.64 -25.00 10.93
CA LEU A 387 15.01 -26.41 10.84
C LEU A 387 14.54 -27.13 9.55
N THR A 388 13.95 -26.44 8.58
CA THR A 388 13.55 -27.05 7.29
C THR A 388 14.63 -26.85 6.23
N ARG A 389 14.77 -27.78 5.28
CA ARG A 389 15.72 -27.66 4.15
C ARG A 389 15.62 -26.30 3.40
N ALA A 390 14.46 -25.65 3.40
CA ALA A 390 14.27 -24.35 2.75
C ALA A 390 15.04 -23.18 3.43
N SER A 391 15.22 -23.21 4.76
CA SER A 391 15.94 -22.15 5.49
C SER A 391 17.43 -22.11 5.15
N GLU A 392 18.04 -23.27 4.92
CA GLU A 392 19.46 -23.39 4.53
C GLU A 392 19.72 -22.79 3.14
N TRP A 393 18.77 -22.93 2.22
CA TRP A 393 18.85 -22.33 0.88
C TRP A 393 18.63 -20.82 0.93
N ILE A 394 17.65 -20.33 1.70
CA ILE A 394 17.40 -18.88 1.88
C ILE A 394 18.60 -18.21 2.55
N ALA A 395 19.19 -18.81 3.59
CA ALA A 395 20.33 -18.24 4.32
C ALA A 395 21.57 -18.03 3.43
N ARG A 396 21.80 -18.90 2.45
CA ARG A 396 22.93 -18.81 1.49
C ARG A 396 22.81 -17.64 0.51
N LEU A 397 21.61 -17.06 0.38
CA LEU A 397 21.31 -16.01 -0.61
C LEU A 397 21.22 -14.62 0.02
N ILE A 398 21.27 -14.53 1.36
CA ILE A 398 21.25 -13.27 2.09
C ILE A 398 22.56 -12.52 1.84
N LYS A 399 22.48 -11.42 1.10
CA LYS A 399 23.58 -10.45 0.95
C LYS A 399 23.38 -9.35 1.97
N LEU A 400 24.32 -9.22 2.90
CA LEU A 400 24.27 -8.17 3.91
C LEU A 400 24.90 -6.86 3.41
N PRO A 401 24.45 -5.71 3.89
CA PRO A 401 25.00 -4.41 3.54
C PRO A 401 26.42 -4.27 4.09
N PHE A 402 27.25 -3.50 3.37
CA PHE A 402 28.65 -3.28 3.75
C PHE A 402 28.79 -2.72 5.17
N THR A 403 27.84 -1.91 5.64
CA THR A 403 27.83 -1.39 7.03
C THR A 403 27.79 -2.53 8.06
N VAL A 404 26.91 -3.53 7.86
CA VAL A 404 26.79 -4.67 8.78
C VAL A 404 28.05 -5.55 8.74
N VAL A 405 28.61 -5.77 7.55
CA VAL A 405 29.85 -6.52 7.38
C VAL A 405 31.03 -5.79 8.05
N GLY A 406 31.14 -4.48 7.85
CA GLY A 406 32.19 -3.63 8.43
C GLY A 406 32.14 -3.61 9.95
N VAL A 407 30.96 -3.44 10.55
CA VAL A 407 30.75 -3.50 12.01
C VAL A 407 31.18 -4.85 12.58
N THR A 408 30.86 -5.94 11.89
CA THR A 408 31.25 -7.29 12.32
C THR A 408 32.78 -7.45 12.32
N ALA A 409 33.45 -6.96 11.27
CA ALA A 409 34.91 -6.99 11.19
C ALA A 409 35.57 -6.15 12.31
N ASP A 410 35.05 -4.95 12.59
CA ASP A 410 35.54 -4.07 13.65
C ASP A 410 35.45 -4.75 15.04
N LEU A 411 34.31 -5.39 15.31
CA LEU A 411 34.08 -6.14 16.56
C LEU A 411 35.04 -7.32 16.74
N ILE A 412 35.18 -8.18 15.72
CA ILE A 412 36.01 -9.40 15.83
C ILE A 412 37.50 -9.07 16.02
N THR A 413 37.97 -7.95 15.48
CA THR A 413 39.40 -7.60 15.48
C THR A 413 39.95 -7.39 16.89
N ARG A 414 39.17 -6.79 17.80
CA ARG A 414 39.66 -6.40 19.14
C ARG A 414 38.72 -6.66 20.31
N ASN A 415 37.50 -7.15 20.06
CA ASN A 415 36.45 -7.28 21.09
C ASN A 415 35.82 -8.67 21.12
N ARG A 416 36.51 -9.69 20.60
CA ARG A 416 35.99 -11.05 20.50
C ARG A 416 35.67 -11.67 21.87
N ASP A 417 36.48 -11.34 22.87
CA ASP A 417 36.32 -11.71 24.28
C ASP A 417 35.11 -11.04 24.95
N ALA A 418 34.66 -9.89 24.43
CA ALA A 418 33.48 -9.18 24.91
C ALA A 418 32.16 -9.74 24.37
N MET A 419 32.20 -10.64 23.39
CA MET A 419 31.00 -11.17 22.74
C MET A 419 30.52 -12.44 23.44
N VAL A 420 29.23 -12.53 23.76
CA VAL A 420 28.62 -13.72 24.38
C VAL A 420 28.76 -14.95 23.47
N ASN A 421 28.58 -14.76 22.15
CA ASN A 421 28.77 -15.79 21.13
C ASN A 421 29.59 -15.21 19.98
N PRO A 422 30.93 -15.26 20.04
CA PRO A 422 31.77 -14.67 19.00
C PRO A 422 31.64 -15.45 17.70
N SER A 423 31.03 -14.83 16.70
CA SER A 423 30.87 -15.38 15.34
C SER A 423 31.79 -14.63 14.38
N LEU A 424 32.48 -15.37 13.51
CA LEU A 424 33.27 -14.77 12.42
C LEU A 424 32.41 -14.33 11.23
N ARG A 425 31.16 -14.81 11.16
CA ARG A 425 30.20 -14.40 10.13
C ARG A 425 29.25 -13.33 10.69
N PRO A 426 28.86 -12.33 9.88
CA PRO A 426 27.79 -11.41 10.24
C PRO A 426 26.48 -12.15 10.53
N VAL A 427 25.73 -11.64 11.49
CA VAL A 427 24.44 -12.21 11.92
C VAL A 427 23.33 -11.79 10.94
N THR A 428 22.43 -12.72 10.60
CA THR A 428 21.24 -12.46 9.75
C THR A 428 19.96 -12.38 10.58
N SER A 429 18.85 -11.95 9.96
CA SER A 429 17.52 -12.05 10.58
C SER A 429 17.14 -13.49 10.93
N LEU A 430 17.51 -14.47 10.10
CA LEU A 430 17.24 -15.88 10.35
C LEU A 430 17.97 -16.39 11.59
N ASP A 431 19.25 -16.00 11.76
CA ASP A 431 20.01 -16.33 12.98
C ASP A 431 19.35 -15.71 14.22
N GLN A 432 18.82 -14.49 14.09
CA GLN A 432 18.15 -13.80 15.20
C GLN A 432 16.77 -14.35 15.52
N MET A 433 16.01 -14.82 14.53
CA MET A 433 14.68 -15.41 14.72
C MET A 433 14.70 -16.88 15.15
N ASN A 434 15.90 -17.49 15.26
CA ASN A 434 16.02 -18.80 15.88
C ASN A 434 15.55 -18.70 17.35
N PRO A 435 14.60 -19.54 17.82
CA PRO A 435 14.11 -19.51 19.21
C PRO A 435 15.20 -19.66 20.29
N LEU A 436 16.34 -20.24 19.93
CA LEU A 436 17.51 -20.41 20.81
C LEU A 436 18.45 -19.21 20.80
N SER A 437 18.21 -18.20 19.95
CA SER A 437 19.01 -16.99 19.88
C SER A 437 18.79 -16.14 21.12
N SER A 438 19.88 -15.71 21.75
CA SER A 438 19.82 -14.76 22.88
C SER A 438 19.13 -13.45 22.50
N TYR A 439 19.23 -13.03 21.23
CA TYR A 439 18.59 -11.82 20.74
C TYR A 439 17.07 -11.88 20.82
N ILE A 440 16.43 -12.95 20.30
CA ILE A 440 14.96 -13.05 20.32
C ILE A 440 14.43 -13.30 21.72
N GLN A 441 15.16 -14.05 22.55
CA GLN A 441 14.80 -14.26 23.95
C GLN A 441 14.81 -12.94 24.73
N ALA A 442 15.84 -12.12 24.53
CA ALA A 442 15.89 -10.78 25.10
C ALA A 442 14.77 -9.90 24.56
N LEU A 443 14.53 -9.86 23.25
CA LEU A 443 13.45 -9.08 22.64
C LEU A 443 12.06 -9.52 23.14
N ALA A 444 11.83 -10.81 23.31
CA ALA A 444 10.58 -11.36 23.84
C ALA A 444 10.30 -10.88 25.27
N SER A 445 11.35 -10.75 26.09
CA SER A 445 11.25 -10.32 27.49
C SER A 445 10.90 -8.84 27.68
N ILE A 446 11.08 -8.01 26.66
CA ILE A 446 10.83 -6.58 26.74
C ILE A 446 9.33 -6.31 26.53
N PRO A 447 8.63 -5.67 27.49
CA PRO A 447 7.22 -5.33 27.36
C PRO A 447 7.03 -4.16 26.38
N ILE A 448 5.80 -4.03 25.86
CA ILE A 448 5.39 -2.84 25.11
C ILE A 448 5.42 -1.62 26.04
N ALA A 449 5.89 -0.48 25.51
CA ALA A 449 5.99 0.76 26.26
C ALA A 449 4.61 1.24 26.73
N PRO A 450 4.50 1.83 27.95
CA PRO A 450 3.26 2.41 28.43
C PRO A 450 2.71 3.47 27.46
N GLY A 451 1.39 3.50 27.28
CA GLY A 451 0.72 4.47 26.40
C GLY A 451 0.69 4.10 24.92
N VAL A 452 1.15 2.89 24.55
CA VAL A 452 0.98 2.31 23.22
C VAL A 452 -0.07 1.20 23.27
N HIS A 453 -1.08 1.28 22.40
CA HIS A 453 -2.09 0.23 22.24
C HIS A 453 -1.52 -0.90 21.37
N ALA A 454 -1.61 -2.15 21.80
CA ALA A 454 -1.08 -3.30 21.05
C ALA A 454 -2.15 -4.37 20.84
N HIS A 455 -2.16 -4.99 19.66
CA HIS A 455 -3.09 -6.06 19.30
C HIS A 455 -2.36 -7.20 18.60
N SER A 456 -2.85 -8.43 18.77
CA SER A 456 -2.31 -9.62 18.12
C SER A 456 -3.38 -10.33 17.30
N ILE A 457 -3.03 -10.72 16.07
CA ILE A 457 -3.84 -11.59 15.21
C ILE A 457 -2.97 -12.79 14.85
N ILE A 458 -3.35 -13.96 15.34
CA ILE A 458 -2.53 -15.18 15.30
C ILE A 458 -3.19 -16.21 14.39
N GLY A 459 -2.48 -16.68 13.37
CA GLY A 459 -2.92 -17.81 12.56
C GLY A 459 -2.73 -19.13 13.31
N VAL A 460 -3.68 -20.05 13.19
CA VAL A 460 -3.52 -21.45 13.60
C VAL A 460 -4.21 -22.35 12.57
N LYS A 461 -3.48 -23.32 12.02
CA LYS A 461 -4.02 -24.33 11.09
C LYS A 461 -4.83 -25.40 11.83
N GLY A 462 -5.85 -25.89 11.14
CA GLY A 462 -6.72 -26.95 11.63
C GLY A 462 -7.61 -26.53 12.80
N ASP A 463 -8.42 -27.48 13.27
CA ASP A 463 -9.49 -27.21 14.24
C ASP A 463 -9.11 -27.55 15.69
N GLY A 464 -7.85 -27.96 15.92
CA GLY A 464 -7.33 -28.31 17.25
C GLY A 464 -7.19 -27.11 18.20
N PRO A 465 -6.83 -27.36 19.48
CA PRO A 465 -6.59 -26.28 20.45
C PRO A 465 -5.54 -25.28 19.95
N ALA A 466 -5.86 -23.98 20.02
CA ALA A 466 -4.97 -22.93 19.51
C ALA A 466 -3.58 -22.95 20.16
N VAL A 467 -3.53 -23.19 21.46
CA VAL A 467 -2.29 -23.18 22.27
C VAL A 467 -1.26 -24.23 21.86
N GLU A 468 -1.70 -25.30 21.21
CA GLU A 468 -0.86 -26.39 20.70
C GLU A 468 -0.56 -26.24 19.20
N GLY A 469 -1.19 -25.27 18.52
CA GLY A 469 -1.16 -25.12 17.08
C GLY A 469 -0.13 -24.12 16.56
N ASP A 470 -0.03 -24.07 15.23
CA ASP A 470 0.81 -23.15 14.47
C ASP A 470 0.14 -22.77 13.15
N ASP A 471 0.63 -21.71 12.50
CA ASP A 471 0.14 -21.26 11.19
C ASP A 471 0.91 -21.91 10.00
N GLY A 472 1.68 -22.95 10.28
CA GLY A 472 2.66 -23.58 9.38
C GLY A 472 4.06 -22.98 9.44
N VAL A 473 4.24 -21.85 10.14
CA VAL A 473 5.51 -21.12 10.23
C VAL A 473 5.85 -20.77 11.67
N VAL A 474 4.88 -20.22 12.39
CA VAL A 474 4.98 -19.67 13.73
C VAL A 474 3.97 -20.39 14.62
N ALA A 475 4.48 -20.98 15.70
CA ALA A 475 3.64 -21.56 16.74
C ALA A 475 2.86 -20.47 17.47
N TYR A 476 1.63 -20.78 17.91
CA TYR A 476 0.82 -19.87 18.73
C TYR A 476 1.61 -19.36 19.93
N THR A 477 2.35 -20.23 20.63
CA THR A 477 3.16 -19.86 21.81
C THR A 477 4.28 -18.87 21.50
N SER A 478 4.74 -18.81 20.25
CA SER A 478 5.68 -17.77 19.81
C SER A 478 4.99 -16.47 19.42
N ALA A 479 3.81 -16.55 18.81
CA ALA A 479 3.04 -15.39 18.39
C ALA A 479 2.28 -14.68 19.52
N HIS A 480 1.91 -15.43 20.55
CA HIS A 480 1.25 -14.91 21.73
C HIS A 480 2.19 -14.04 22.55
N ILE A 481 1.77 -12.85 22.95
CA ILE A 481 2.49 -12.01 23.93
C ILE A 481 1.50 -11.44 24.95
N ALA A 482 1.95 -11.30 26.19
CA ALA A 482 1.16 -10.62 27.22
C ALA A 482 1.16 -9.10 26.99
N GLY A 483 0.14 -8.42 27.51
CA GLY A 483 0.03 -6.96 27.48
C GLY A 483 -0.55 -6.37 26.19
N VAL A 484 -1.12 -7.20 25.31
CA VAL A 484 -1.96 -6.74 24.20
C VAL A 484 -3.40 -6.52 24.67
N GLU A 485 -4.07 -5.54 24.08
CA GLU A 485 -5.47 -5.20 24.40
C GLU A 485 -6.48 -6.15 23.75
N SER A 486 -6.14 -6.70 22.58
CA SER A 486 -6.88 -7.80 21.98
C SER A 486 -5.95 -8.82 21.35
N GLU A 487 -6.38 -10.08 21.41
CA GLU A 487 -5.79 -11.18 20.67
C GLU A 487 -6.91 -11.92 19.92
N LEU A 488 -6.77 -12.05 18.60
CA LEU A 488 -7.67 -12.84 17.77
C LEU A 488 -6.91 -14.03 17.20
N VAL A 489 -7.39 -15.25 17.45
CA VAL A 489 -6.92 -16.46 16.76
C VAL A 489 -7.78 -16.69 15.52
N VAL A 490 -7.12 -16.82 14.37
CA VAL A 490 -7.77 -17.04 13.07
C VAL A 490 -7.36 -18.42 12.55
N ARG A 491 -8.33 -19.21 12.09
CA ARG A 491 -8.09 -20.53 11.49
C ARG A 491 -7.55 -20.38 10.07
N TRP A 492 -6.27 -20.05 9.97
CA TRP A 492 -5.60 -19.71 8.73
C TRP A 492 -4.12 -20.10 8.77
N ASP A 493 -3.51 -20.15 7.59
CA ASP A 493 -2.06 -20.26 7.49
C ASP A 493 -1.33 -18.96 7.85
N HIS A 494 -0.02 -18.96 7.69
CA HIS A 494 0.83 -17.82 8.02
C HIS A 494 0.50 -16.53 7.28
N SER A 495 -0.18 -16.61 6.13
CA SER A 495 -0.63 -15.43 5.35
C SER A 495 -1.94 -14.87 5.92
N VAL A 496 -2.01 -14.70 7.24
CA VAL A 496 -3.23 -14.31 7.96
C VAL A 496 -3.79 -12.94 7.51
N GLN A 497 -2.97 -12.06 6.94
CA GLN A 497 -3.41 -10.80 6.34
C GLN A 497 -4.33 -10.97 5.10
N TRP A 498 -4.50 -12.20 4.58
CA TRP A 498 -5.47 -12.57 3.55
C TRP A 498 -6.77 -13.15 4.12
N ALA A 499 -6.81 -13.45 5.42
CA ALA A 499 -7.97 -14.02 6.07
C ALA A 499 -9.03 -12.93 6.29
N PRO A 500 -10.30 -13.14 5.87
CA PRO A 500 -11.36 -12.17 6.08
C PRO A 500 -11.52 -11.73 7.54
N GLU A 501 -11.40 -12.66 8.48
CA GLU A 501 -11.52 -12.42 9.92
C GLU A 501 -10.41 -11.49 10.44
N ALA A 502 -9.18 -11.68 9.95
CA ALA A 502 -8.06 -10.82 10.29
C ALA A 502 -8.23 -9.41 9.72
N ILE A 503 -8.73 -9.30 8.49
CA ILE A 503 -8.99 -8.01 7.84
C ILE A 503 -10.09 -7.24 8.60
N GLU A 504 -11.15 -7.93 9.02
CA GLU A 504 -12.22 -7.31 9.82
C GLU A 504 -11.73 -6.90 11.20
N GLU A 505 -10.83 -7.65 11.84
CA GLU A 505 -10.24 -7.25 13.11
C GLU A 505 -9.34 -6.03 12.98
N VAL A 506 -8.49 -5.96 11.93
CA VAL A 506 -7.72 -4.76 11.62
C VAL A 506 -8.65 -3.57 11.40
N ARG A 507 -9.72 -3.75 10.62
CA ARG A 507 -10.72 -2.71 10.39
C ARG A 507 -11.36 -2.23 11.71
N ARG A 508 -11.77 -3.15 12.59
CA ARG A 508 -12.32 -2.82 13.91
C ARG A 508 -11.33 -2.01 14.75
N ILE A 509 -10.07 -2.42 14.77
CA ILE A 509 -8.98 -1.74 15.50
C ILE A 509 -8.75 -0.33 14.96
N LEU A 510 -8.73 -0.15 13.63
CA LEU A 510 -8.59 1.17 13.03
C LEU A 510 -9.79 2.06 13.37
N LEU A 511 -11.04 1.57 13.25
CA LEU A 511 -12.21 2.36 13.63
C LEU A 511 -12.19 2.78 15.11
N LEU A 512 -11.73 1.89 16.00
CA LEU A 512 -11.53 2.21 17.41
C LEU A 512 -10.48 3.32 17.60
N HIS A 513 -9.35 3.24 16.89
CA HIS A 513 -8.28 4.24 16.97
C HIS A 513 -8.74 5.62 16.49
N ALA A 514 -9.51 5.69 15.40
CA ALA A 514 -10.07 6.95 14.89
C ALA A 514 -10.98 7.60 15.93
N ALA A 515 -11.89 6.82 16.53
CA ALA A 515 -12.84 7.31 17.53
C ALA A 515 -12.16 7.85 18.79
N GLN A 516 -11.00 7.32 19.18
CA GLN A 516 -10.31 7.71 20.42
C GLN A 516 -9.63 9.08 20.40
N GLY A 517 -9.41 9.69 19.23
CA GLY A 517 -8.88 11.06 19.17
C GLY A 517 -9.81 12.07 18.50
N ALA A 518 -11.07 11.69 18.30
CA ALA A 518 -12.15 12.65 18.10
C ALA A 518 -12.67 13.24 19.44
N ASN A 519 -12.20 12.70 20.56
CA ASN A 519 -12.37 13.19 21.93
C ASN A 519 -11.05 13.79 22.41
#